data_AF-A0A1U8MKX5-F1
#
_entry.id   AF-A0A1U8MKX5-F1
#
_cell.length_a   1.000
_cell.length_b   1.000
_cell.length_c   1.000
_cell.angle_alpha   90.00
_cell.angle_beta   90.00
_cell.angle_gamma   90.00
#
_symmetry.space_group_name_H-M   'P 1'
#
loop_
_entity.id
_entity.type
_entity.pdbx_description
1 polymer ?
#
loop_
_entity_poly.entity_id
_entity_poly.type
_entity_poly.pdbx_seq_one_letter_code
_entity_poly.pdbx_strand_id
1 'polypeptide(L)'
;MGRRERSPVNRIRKQGAQEFLANIDDDPKRVKFWVENTIRVFNELSCTPEECMKCVVSLLRDLAYLWWNTLVSVVPRKKVTWEIFQEEFRKKYISQRFMDQKRKEFFKLKQGKMIVTEYERKSVRLSKYARECVSNEAIMCKKFEDGLNEDIRLLVGILELKEFVVLFKRACKVEELAKEKQKANMES
;
A
#
# COMPACT_ATOMS: atom_id res chain seq x y z
N MET A 1 -22.98 -19.53 33.61
CA MET A 1 -23.32 -19.46 32.17
C MET A 1 -22.16 -18.80 31.44
N GLY A 2 -21.42 -19.59 30.64
CA GLY A 2 -20.16 -19.15 30.04
C GLY A 2 -20.36 -17.97 29.09
N ARG A 3 -19.52 -16.94 29.21
CA ARG A 3 -19.39 -15.91 28.17
C ARG A 3 -19.08 -16.65 26.87
N ARG A 4 -20.00 -16.64 25.90
CA ARG A 4 -19.69 -17.06 24.52
C ARG A 4 -18.43 -16.30 24.12
N GLU A 5 -17.30 -16.98 24.07
CA GLU A 5 -16.12 -16.50 23.37
C GLU A 5 -16.61 -16.03 22.01
N ARG A 6 -16.49 -14.72 21.77
CA ARG A 6 -16.86 -14.16 20.47
C ARG A 6 -15.89 -14.82 19.49
N SER A 7 -16.42 -15.73 18.65
CA SER A 7 -15.67 -16.42 17.60
C SER A 7 -14.65 -15.47 16.96
N PRO A 8 -13.40 -15.89 16.68
CA PRO A 8 -12.38 -15.05 16.04
C PRO A 8 -12.89 -14.26 14.84
N VAL A 9 -13.80 -14.86 14.06
CA VAL A 9 -14.47 -14.23 12.91
C VAL A 9 -15.36 -13.05 13.30
N ASN A 10 -16.04 -13.13 14.45
CA ASN A 10 -16.85 -12.03 14.96
C ASN A 10 -15.97 -10.88 15.50
N ARG A 11 -14.76 -11.17 15.97
CA ARG A 11 -13.80 -10.14 16.43
C ARG A 11 -13.27 -9.33 15.25
N ILE A 12 -12.80 -10.00 14.20
CA ILE A 12 -12.24 -9.33 13.01
C ILE A 12 -13.29 -8.48 12.28
N ARG A 13 -14.54 -8.94 12.19
CA ARG A 13 -15.63 -8.18 11.53
C ARG A 13 -15.96 -6.90 12.27
N LYS A 14 -15.93 -6.94 13.60
CA LYS A 14 -16.13 -5.74 14.44
C LYS A 14 -15.04 -4.69 14.23
N GLN A 15 -13.83 -5.11 13.87
CA GLN A 15 -12.73 -4.21 13.51
C GLN A 15 -12.70 -3.83 12.02
N GLY A 16 -13.75 -4.16 11.27
CA GLY A 16 -13.89 -3.76 9.87
C GLY A 16 -13.28 -4.71 8.85
N ALA A 17 -12.99 -5.96 9.22
CA ALA A 17 -12.70 -7.00 8.22
C ALA A 17 -13.96 -7.26 7.38
N GLN A 18 -13.80 -7.25 6.07
CA GLN A 18 -14.89 -7.40 5.10
C GLN A 18 -14.81 -8.77 4.42
N GLU A 19 -15.95 -9.25 3.94
CA GLU A 19 -15.98 -10.45 3.09
C GLU A 19 -15.38 -10.15 1.71
N PHE A 20 -14.82 -11.17 1.07
CA PHE A 20 -14.30 -11.08 -0.29
C PHE A 20 -15.12 -11.94 -1.23
N LEU A 21 -15.73 -11.28 -2.21
CA LEU A 21 -16.44 -11.88 -3.32
C LEU A 21 -15.64 -11.60 -4.59
N ALA A 22 -15.25 -12.67 -5.28
CA ALA A 22 -14.58 -12.56 -6.56
C ALA A 22 -15.59 -12.25 -7.67
N ASN A 23 -15.36 -11.17 -8.42
CA ASN A 23 -16.11 -10.82 -9.63
C ASN A 23 -15.15 -10.81 -10.84
N ILE A 24 -15.70 -10.99 -12.05
CA ILE A 24 -14.98 -11.05 -13.32
C ILE A 24 -14.21 -9.74 -13.59
N ASP A 25 -14.76 -8.61 -13.13
CA ASP A 25 -14.20 -7.27 -13.27
C ASP A 25 -13.49 -6.75 -12.01
N ASP A 26 -12.94 -7.64 -11.18
CA ASP A 26 -12.30 -7.23 -9.93
C ASP A 26 -11.16 -6.24 -10.16
N ASP A 27 -11.39 -4.97 -9.81
CA ASP A 27 -10.36 -3.93 -9.79
C ASP A 27 -9.21 -4.42 -8.89
N PRO A 28 -7.99 -4.61 -9.44
CA PRO A 28 -6.84 -5.05 -8.65
C PRO A 28 -6.53 -4.11 -7.47
N LYS A 29 -6.96 -2.84 -7.52
CA LYS A 29 -6.88 -1.93 -6.37
C LYS A 29 -7.82 -2.34 -5.25
N ARG A 30 -9.04 -2.80 -5.56
CA ARG A 30 -10.02 -3.27 -4.57
C ARG A 30 -9.53 -4.55 -3.91
N VAL A 31 -9.03 -5.49 -4.71
CA VAL A 31 -8.40 -6.73 -4.21
C VAL A 31 -7.25 -6.40 -3.26
N LYS A 32 -6.33 -5.52 -3.68
CA LYS A 32 -5.20 -5.12 -2.85
C LYS A 32 -5.63 -4.41 -1.57
N PHE A 33 -6.62 -3.53 -1.66
CA PHE A 33 -7.20 -2.86 -0.50
C PHE A 33 -7.80 -3.85 0.50
N TRP A 34 -8.52 -4.86 0.02
CA TRP A 34 -9.08 -5.91 0.88
C TRP A 34 -7.99 -6.67 1.64
N VAL A 35 -6.90 -7.06 0.97
CA VAL A 35 -5.75 -7.71 1.62
C VAL A 35 -5.10 -6.79 2.65
N GLU A 36 -4.83 -5.52 2.29
CA GLU A 36 -4.23 -4.52 3.20
C GLU A 36 -5.10 -4.28 4.44
N ASN A 37 -6.41 -4.14 4.28
CA ASN A 37 -7.35 -3.95 5.39
C ASN A 37 -7.42 -5.20 6.29
N THR A 38 -7.41 -6.39 5.70
CA THR A 38 -7.45 -7.64 6.47
C THR A 38 -6.19 -7.83 7.31
N ILE A 39 -5.01 -7.57 6.73
CA ILE A 39 -3.73 -7.58 7.46
C ILE A 39 -3.75 -6.55 8.60
N ARG A 40 -4.25 -5.34 8.36
CA ARG A 40 -4.38 -4.29 9.38
C ARG A 40 -5.19 -4.80 10.57
N VAL A 41 -6.36 -5.39 10.32
CA VAL A 41 -7.24 -5.93 11.37
C VAL A 41 -6.58 -7.07 12.15
N PHE A 42 -5.88 -7.98 11.46
CA PHE A 42 -5.18 -9.09 12.12
C PHE A 42 -4.04 -8.60 13.01
N ASN A 43 -3.27 -7.61 12.55
CA ASN A 43 -2.21 -6.99 13.34
C ASN A 43 -2.77 -6.28 14.57
N GLU A 44 -3.84 -5.50 14.41
CA GLU A 44 -4.51 -4.79 15.51
C GLU A 44 -5.01 -5.76 16.59
N LEU A 45 -5.49 -6.94 16.18
CA LEU A 45 -5.96 -7.97 17.09
C LEU A 45 -4.85 -8.92 17.58
N SER A 46 -3.61 -8.73 17.14
CA SER A 46 -2.46 -9.60 17.43
C SER A 46 -2.77 -11.08 17.14
N CYS A 47 -3.44 -11.35 16.02
CA CYS A 47 -3.83 -12.71 15.64
C CYS A 47 -2.61 -13.58 15.35
N THR A 48 -2.64 -14.85 15.80
CA THR A 48 -1.62 -15.84 15.40
C THR A 48 -1.78 -16.22 13.93
N PRO A 49 -0.74 -16.74 13.24
CA PRO A 49 -0.87 -17.22 11.86
C PRO A 49 -2.03 -18.22 11.67
N GLU A 50 -2.26 -19.12 12.63
CA GLU A 50 -3.36 -20.09 12.61
C GLU A 50 -4.73 -19.40 12.73
N GLU A 51 -4.84 -18.38 13.57
CA GLU A 51 -6.06 -17.56 13.69
C GLU A 51 -6.32 -16.77 12.40
N CYS A 52 -5.29 -16.14 11.83
CA CYS A 52 -5.34 -15.44 10.55
C CYS A 52 -5.88 -16.36 9.45
N MET A 53 -5.38 -17.60 9.38
CA MET A 53 -5.84 -18.58 8.40
C MET A 53 -7.31 -18.95 8.57
N LYS A 54 -7.75 -19.27 9.79
CA LYS A 54 -9.17 -19.58 10.06
C LYS A 54 -10.06 -18.38 9.71
N CYS A 55 -9.61 -17.18 10.07
CA CYS A 55 -10.31 -15.94 9.83
C CYS A 55 -10.42 -15.62 8.35
N VAL A 56 -9.32 -15.65 7.59
CA VAL A 56 -9.35 -15.25 6.19
C VAL A 56 -10.19 -16.19 5.34
N VAL A 57 -10.11 -17.50 5.59
CA VAL A 57 -10.92 -18.50 4.88
C VAL A 57 -12.41 -18.27 5.13
N SER A 58 -12.78 -17.86 6.35
CA SER A 58 -14.15 -17.52 6.70
C SER A 58 -14.67 -16.22 6.05
N LEU A 59 -13.78 -15.37 5.55
CA LEU A 59 -14.13 -14.13 4.84
C LEU A 59 -14.29 -14.35 3.33
N LEU A 60 -13.76 -15.44 2.78
CA LEU A 60 -13.95 -15.78 1.37
C LEU A 60 -15.38 -16.25 1.09
N ARG A 61 -15.92 -15.87 -0.05
CA ARG A 61 -17.24 -16.28 -0.53
C ARG A 61 -17.18 -16.79 -1.95
N ASP A 62 -18.17 -17.60 -2.31
CA ASP A 62 -18.44 -18.08 -3.67
C ASP A 62 -17.18 -18.58 -4.40
N LEU A 63 -16.88 -18.00 -5.56
CA LEU A 63 -15.75 -18.36 -6.41
C LEU A 63 -14.39 -18.21 -5.70
N ALA A 64 -14.26 -17.28 -4.76
CA ALA A 64 -13.02 -17.11 -3.99
C ALA A 64 -12.83 -18.23 -2.98
N TYR A 65 -13.91 -18.65 -2.31
CA TYR A 65 -13.87 -19.78 -1.39
C TYR A 65 -13.62 -21.10 -2.13
N LEU A 66 -14.30 -21.32 -3.26
CA LEU A 66 -14.11 -22.49 -4.12
C LEU A 66 -12.67 -22.58 -4.64
N TRP A 67 -12.14 -21.47 -5.17
CA TRP A 67 -10.75 -21.43 -5.63
C TRP A 67 -9.76 -21.80 -4.52
N TRP A 68 -9.94 -21.24 -3.32
CA TRP A 68 -9.05 -21.54 -2.20
C TRP A 68 -9.08 -23.03 -1.85
N ASN A 69 -10.27 -23.63 -1.70
CA ASN A 69 -10.40 -25.05 -1.39
C ASN A 69 -9.76 -25.98 -2.43
N THR A 70 -9.91 -25.65 -3.73
CA THR A 70 -9.25 -26.39 -4.81
C THR A 70 -7.74 -26.28 -4.77
N LEU A 71 -7.20 -25.11 -4.40
CA LEU A 71 -5.76 -24.95 -4.22
C LEU A 71 -5.26 -25.78 -3.02
N VAL A 72 -5.96 -25.75 -1.88
CA VAL A 72 -5.55 -26.50 -0.68
C VAL A 72 -5.68 -28.02 -0.87
N SER A 73 -6.51 -28.51 -1.80
CA SER A 73 -6.59 -29.95 -2.09
C SER A 73 -5.34 -30.50 -2.80
N VAL A 74 -4.57 -29.64 -3.47
CA VAL A 74 -3.36 -30.04 -4.20
C VAL A 74 -2.06 -29.59 -3.51
N VAL A 75 -2.14 -28.70 -2.52
CA VAL A 75 -0.99 -28.25 -1.73
C VAL A 75 -0.88 -29.07 -0.43
N PRO A 76 0.30 -29.61 -0.08
CA PRO A 76 0.47 -30.33 1.19
C PRO A 76 0.09 -29.46 2.39
N ARG A 77 -0.73 -29.98 3.31
CA ARG A 77 -1.26 -29.24 4.47
C ARG A 77 -0.17 -28.52 5.30
N LYS A 78 1.01 -29.14 5.43
CA LYS A 78 2.15 -28.56 6.17
C LYS A 78 2.71 -27.27 5.55
N LYS A 79 2.40 -27.00 4.28
CA LYS A 79 2.83 -25.80 3.54
C LYS A 79 1.76 -24.70 3.50
N VAL A 80 0.56 -24.95 4.04
CA VAL A 80 -0.55 -24.00 3.98
C VAL A 80 -0.40 -22.99 5.12
N THR A 81 0.33 -21.91 4.86
CA THR A 81 0.55 -20.82 5.82
C THR A 81 -0.14 -19.53 5.37
N TRP A 82 -0.19 -18.54 6.27
CA TRP A 82 -0.72 -17.21 5.99
C TRP A 82 0.05 -16.48 4.88
N GLU A 83 1.35 -16.70 4.80
CA GLU A 83 2.24 -16.13 3.79
C GLU A 83 1.91 -16.72 2.40
N ILE A 84 1.74 -18.04 2.33
CA ILE A 84 1.33 -18.73 1.09
C ILE A 84 -0.07 -18.29 0.65
N PHE A 85 -1.01 -18.14 1.58
CA PHE A 85 -2.33 -17.57 1.25
C PHE A 85 -2.18 -16.19 0.58
N GLN A 86 -1.43 -15.28 1.19
CA GLN A 86 -1.25 -13.93 0.66
C GLN A 86 -0.58 -13.94 -0.72
N GLU A 87 0.39 -14.81 -0.94
CA GLU A 87 1.09 -14.95 -2.22
C GLU A 87 0.14 -15.45 -3.31
N GLU A 88 -0.53 -16.58 -3.08
CA GLU A 88 -1.41 -17.22 -4.06
C GLU A 88 -2.67 -16.38 -4.34
N PHE A 89 -3.21 -15.72 -3.32
CA PHE A 89 -4.33 -14.79 -3.48
C PHE A 89 -3.95 -13.60 -4.37
N ARG A 90 -2.76 -13.01 -4.16
CA ARG A 90 -2.26 -11.93 -5.03
C ARG A 90 -2.01 -12.43 -6.44
N LYS A 91 -1.41 -13.62 -6.64
CA LYS A 91 -1.21 -14.21 -7.98
C LYS A 91 -2.53 -14.42 -8.72
N LYS A 92 -3.57 -14.88 -8.02
CA LYS A 92 -4.90 -15.15 -8.59
C LYS A 92 -5.63 -13.88 -9.03
N TYR A 93 -5.62 -12.84 -8.20
CA TYR A 93 -6.52 -11.69 -8.33
C TYR A 93 -5.81 -10.37 -8.70
N ILE A 94 -4.49 -10.31 -8.64
CA ILE A 94 -3.69 -9.14 -9.03
C ILE A 94 -2.76 -9.55 -10.16
N SER A 95 -3.08 -9.14 -11.38
CA SER A 95 -2.25 -9.49 -12.54
C SER A 95 -0.86 -8.86 -12.46
N GLN A 96 0.16 -9.60 -12.92
CA GLN A 96 1.53 -9.09 -13.01
C GLN A 96 1.60 -7.82 -13.89
N ARG A 97 0.84 -7.80 -15.00
CA ARG A 97 0.71 -6.63 -15.87
C ARG A 97 0.24 -5.37 -15.11
N PHE A 98 -0.75 -5.50 -14.21
CA PHE A 98 -1.20 -4.37 -13.39
C PHE A 98 -0.11 -3.91 -12.42
N MET A 99 0.60 -4.84 -11.78
CA MET A 99 1.72 -4.52 -10.89
C MET A 99 2.83 -3.79 -11.64
N ASP A 100 3.23 -4.28 -12.81
CA ASP A 100 4.26 -3.68 -13.65
C ASP A 100 3.85 -2.29 -14.14
N GLN A 101 2.57 -2.11 -14.50
CA GLN A 101 2.02 -0.80 -14.86
C GLN A 101 2.13 0.18 -13.69
N LYS A 102 1.74 -0.22 -12.47
CA LYS A 102 1.83 0.63 -11.28
C LYS A 102 3.27 0.95 -10.89
N ARG A 103 4.17 -0.03 -11.01
CA ARG A 103 5.61 0.16 -10.83
C ARG A 103 6.16 1.17 -11.84
N LYS A 104 5.78 1.06 -13.12
CA LYS A 104 6.16 2.02 -14.17
C LYS A 104 5.62 3.41 -13.90
N GLU A 105 4.37 3.54 -13.44
CA GLU A 105 3.78 4.81 -13.00
C GLU A 105 4.60 5.44 -11.86
N PHE A 106 5.01 4.64 -10.87
CA PHE A 106 5.85 5.11 -9.75
C PHE A 106 7.22 5.62 -10.23
N PHE A 107 7.90 4.85 -11.09
CA PHE A 107 9.22 5.25 -11.59
C PHE A 107 9.17 6.52 -12.43
N LYS A 108 8.14 6.68 -13.26
CA LYS A 108 7.93 7.86 -14.10
C LYS A 108 7.32 9.05 -13.37
N LEU A 109 6.93 8.89 -12.11
CA LEU A 109 6.30 9.96 -11.35
C LEU A 109 7.28 11.13 -11.18
N LYS A 110 6.81 12.32 -11.55
CA LYS A 110 7.44 13.62 -11.34
C LYS A 110 6.41 14.57 -10.74
N GLN A 111 6.86 15.57 -9.99
CA GLN A 111 6.03 16.62 -9.42
C GLN A 111 5.30 17.37 -10.55
N GLY A 112 6.04 17.92 -11.52
CA GLY A 112 5.45 18.60 -12.67
C GLY A 112 4.59 19.77 -12.23
N LYS A 113 3.29 19.74 -12.56
CA LYS A 113 2.32 20.79 -12.19
C LYS A 113 1.65 20.59 -10.82
N MET A 114 1.89 19.44 -10.17
CA MET A 114 1.33 19.18 -8.83
C MET A 114 2.06 20.02 -7.79
N ILE A 115 1.33 20.48 -6.78
CA ILE A 115 1.98 21.01 -5.59
C ILE A 115 2.69 19.87 -4.83
N VAL A 116 3.72 20.19 -4.04
CA VAL A 116 4.53 19.17 -3.32
C VAL A 116 3.65 18.20 -2.51
N THR A 117 2.57 18.68 -1.90
CA THR A 117 1.65 17.85 -1.10
C THR A 117 0.83 16.85 -1.93
N GLU A 118 0.45 17.21 -3.16
CA GLU A 118 -0.22 16.28 -4.08
C GLU A 118 0.75 15.24 -4.63
N TYR A 119 1.96 15.69 -4.97
CA TYR A 119 3.03 14.82 -5.43
C TYR A 119 3.42 13.79 -4.36
N GLU A 120 3.55 14.21 -3.09
CA GLU A 120 3.80 13.33 -1.94
C GLU A 120 2.72 12.25 -1.82
N ARG A 121 1.44 12.65 -1.76
CA ARG A 121 0.33 11.70 -1.63
C ARG A 121 0.34 10.66 -2.76
N LYS A 122 0.62 11.10 -3.99
CA LYS A 122 0.70 10.22 -5.16
C LYS A 122 1.92 9.30 -5.10
N SER A 123 3.07 9.80 -4.65
CA SER A 123 4.31 9.03 -4.47
C SER A 123 4.11 7.93 -3.43
N VAL A 124 3.61 8.27 -2.24
CA VAL A 124 3.33 7.30 -1.17
C VAL A 124 2.27 6.27 -1.60
N ARG A 125 1.23 6.69 -2.31
CA ARG A 125 0.21 5.76 -2.82
C ARG A 125 0.78 4.77 -3.85
N LEU A 126 1.76 5.18 -4.65
CA LEU A 126 2.36 4.35 -5.69
C LEU A 126 3.53 3.50 -5.17
N SER A 127 4.25 3.95 -4.14
CA SER A 127 5.40 3.23 -3.56
C SER A 127 5.03 1.83 -3.06
N LYS A 128 3.79 1.62 -2.61
CA LYS A 128 3.27 0.30 -2.19
C LYS A 128 3.27 -0.77 -3.30
N TYR A 129 3.42 -0.39 -4.57
CA TYR A 129 3.53 -1.31 -5.71
C TYR A 129 4.99 -1.59 -6.13
N ALA A 130 5.96 -0.91 -5.51
CA ALA A 130 7.36 -1.00 -5.82
C ALA A 130 8.20 -1.05 -4.52
N ARG A 131 7.74 -1.82 -3.52
CA ARG A 131 8.37 -1.86 -2.18
C ARG A 131 9.82 -2.32 -2.24
N GLU A 132 10.12 -3.25 -3.13
CA GLU A 132 11.47 -3.71 -3.45
C GLU A 132 12.39 -2.59 -3.98
N CYS A 133 11.81 -1.51 -4.53
CA CYS A 133 12.55 -0.36 -5.06
C CYS A 133 12.69 0.78 -4.04
N VAL A 134 12.03 0.70 -2.88
CA VAL A 134 12.12 1.64 -1.75
C VAL A 134 12.36 0.87 -0.46
N SER A 135 13.42 0.05 -0.47
CA SER A 135 13.70 -0.93 0.59
C SER A 135 14.09 -0.31 1.92
N ASN A 136 14.49 0.97 1.95
CA ASN A 136 14.72 1.74 3.16
C ASN A 136 14.34 3.22 2.95
N GLU A 137 14.30 3.97 4.05
CA GLU A 137 13.86 5.36 4.05
C GLU A 137 14.78 6.28 3.24
N ALA A 138 16.09 6.03 3.22
CA ALA A 138 17.03 6.83 2.43
C ALA A 138 16.78 6.67 0.91
N ILE A 139 16.52 5.44 0.44
CA ILE A 139 16.16 5.18 -0.96
C ILE A 139 14.80 5.81 -1.30
N MET A 140 13.85 5.76 -0.37
CA MET A 140 12.55 6.42 -0.52
C MET A 140 12.70 7.95 -0.64
N CYS A 141 13.54 8.57 0.20
CA CYS A 141 13.88 9.98 0.14
C CYS A 141 14.49 10.34 -1.22
N LYS A 142 15.51 9.59 -1.65
CA LYS A 142 16.18 9.85 -2.93
C LYS A 142 15.21 9.74 -4.10
N LYS A 143 14.37 8.71 -4.12
CA LYS A 143 13.36 8.54 -5.17
C LYS A 143 12.34 9.69 -5.21
N PHE A 144 11.93 10.18 -4.04
CA PHE A 144 11.03 11.32 -3.93
C PHE A 144 11.69 12.61 -4.42
N GLU A 145 12.91 12.90 -3.95
CA GLU A 145 13.75 14.02 -4.36
C GLU A 145 13.98 14.04 -5.88
N ASP A 146 14.33 12.91 -6.48
CA ASP A 146 14.58 12.79 -7.92
C ASP A 146 13.36 13.13 -8.78
N GLY A 147 12.15 13.10 -8.20
CA GLY A 147 10.93 13.48 -8.89
C GLY A 147 10.43 14.89 -8.57
N LEU A 148 11.04 15.62 -7.64
CA LEU A 148 10.75 17.03 -7.41
C LEU A 148 11.15 17.89 -8.62
N ASN A 149 10.49 19.03 -8.77
CA ASN A 149 10.89 20.04 -9.74
C ASN A 149 12.30 20.58 -9.40
N GLU A 150 13.04 20.98 -10.42
CA GLU A 150 14.47 21.26 -10.31
C GLU A 150 14.81 22.31 -9.24
N ASP A 151 14.08 23.41 -9.18
CA ASP A 151 14.30 24.48 -8.20
C ASP A 151 14.19 23.98 -6.74
N ILE A 152 13.21 23.12 -6.47
CA ILE A 152 13.03 22.52 -5.14
C ILE A 152 14.11 21.46 -4.90
N ARG A 153 14.35 20.60 -5.89
CA ARG A 153 15.30 19.50 -5.83
C ARG A 153 16.71 19.99 -5.50
N LEU A 154 17.18 21.06 -6.13
CA LEU A 154 18.51 21.63 -5.89
C LEU A 154 18.65 22.10 -4.43
N LEU A 155 17.63 22.79 -3.90
CA LEU A 155 17.67 23.33 -2.54
C LEU A 155 17.58 22.24 -1.47
N VAL A 156 16.74 21.22 -1.66
CA VAL A 156 16.64 20.12 -0.70
C VAL A 156 17.75 19.09 -0.84
N GLY A 157 18.30 18.89 -2.04
CA GLY A 157 19.35 17.92 -2.33
C GLY A 157 20.67 18.24 -1.64
N ILE A 158 20.98 19.53 -1.44
CA ILE A 158 22.16 19.99 -0.67
C ILE A 158 22.13 19.47 0.78
N LEU A 159 20.94 19.25 1.33
CA LEU A 159 20.75 18.85 2.72
C LEU A 159 20.91 17.35 2.95
N GLU A 160 20.99 16.55 1.87
CA GLU A 160 21.15 15.08 1.90
C GLU A 160 20.20 14.37 2.89
N LEU A 161 18.93 14.80 2.93
CA LEU A 161 17.95 14.36 3.92
C LEU A 161 17.58 12.89 3.72
N LYS A 162 17.68 12.11 4.81
CA LYS A 162 17.37 10.67 4.83
C LYS A 162 16.08 10.33 5.58
N GLU A 163 15.46 11.32 6.22
CA GLU A 163 14.16 11.19 6.88
C GLU A 163 13.08 11.80 5.98
N PHE A 164 12.09 10.99 5.60
CA PHE A 164 11.11 11.34 4.58
C PHE A 164 10.24 12.52 5.01
N VAL A 165 9.84 12.55 6.28
CA VAL A 165 9.03 13.62 6.85
C VAL A 165 9.77 14.96 6.82
N VAL A 166 11.08 14.95 7.11
CA VAL A 166 11.91 16.16 7.07
C VAL A 166 12.08 16.64 5.64
N LEU A 167 12.40 15.75 4.71
CA LEU A 167 12.51 16.06 3.27
C LEU A 167 11.23 16.70 2.73
N PHE A 168 10.08 16.08 3.02
CA PHE A 168 8.77 16.60 2.61
C PHE A 168 8.51 18.01 3.14
N LYS A 169 8.70 18.24 4.45
CA LYS A 169 8.50 19.56 5.06
C LYS A 169 9.41 20.63 4.44
N ARG A 170 10.67 20.29 4.15
CA ARG A 170 11.61 21.21 3.49
C ARG A 170 11.17 21.52 2.06
N ALA A 171 10.74 20.52 1.30
CA ALA A 171 10.22 20.72 -0.06
C ALA A 171 8.97 21.63 -0.08
N CYS A 172 8.03 21.45 0.86
CA CYS A 172 6.88 22.34 1.01
C CYS A 172 7.30 23.78 1.28
N LYS A 173 8.21 24.00 2.24
CA LYS A 173 8.71 25.34 2.58
C LYS A 173 9.36 26.03 1.38
N VAL A 174 10.15 25.31 0.59
CA VAL A 174 10.77 25.87 -0.62
C VAL A 174 9.71 26.26 -1.66
N GLU A 175 8.68 25.43 -1.86
CA GLU A 175 7.58 25.76 -2.78
C GLU A 175 6.81 27.02 -2.35
N GLU A 176 6.57 27.19 -1.04
CA GLU A 176 5.92 28.38 -0.48
C GLU A 176 6.75 29.64 -0.73
N LEU A 177 8.04 29.62 -0.41
CA LEU A 177 8.94 30.75 -0.63
C LEU A 177 9.06 31.13 -2.12
N ALA A 178 9.04 30.14 -3.02
CA ALA A 178 9.06 30.38 -4.45
C ALA A 178 7.78 31.10 -4.93
N LYS A 179 6.61 30.71 -4.40
CA LYS A 179 5.32 31.37 -4.69
C LYS A 179 5.28 32.81 -4.17
N GLU A 180 5.81 33.06 -2.97
CA GLU A 180 5.91 34.41 -2.39
C GLU A 180 6.78 35.33 -3.25
N LYS A 181 7.96 34.85 -3.67
CA LYS A 181 8.86 35.60 -4.54
C LYS A 181 8.23 35.94 -5.89
N GLN A 182 7.48 35.01 -6.49
CA GLN A 182 6.79 35.26 -7.76
C GLN A 182 5.70 36.32 -7.62
N LYS A 183 4.94 36.33 -6.51
CA LYS A 183 3.93 37.36 -6.24
C LYS A 183 4.56 38.75 -6.08
N ALA A 184 5.61 38.86 -5.26
CA ALA A 184 6.31 40.13 -5.05
C ALA A 184 6.85 40.73 -6.37
N ASN A 185 7.33 39.88 -7.29
CA ASN A 185 7.80 40.31 -8.61
C ASN A 185 6.69 40.74 -9.59
N MET A 186 5.43 40.31 -9.37
CA MET A 186 4.29 40.75 -10.18
C MET A 186 3.64 42.03 -9.65
N GLU A 187 3.86 42.33 -8.36
CA GLU A 187 3.36 43.51 -7.66
C GLU A 187 4.35 44.69 -7.67
N SER A 188 5.58 44.48 -8.16
CA SER A 188 6.64 45.48 -8.36
C SER A 188 6.70 45.95 -9.81
#